data_AF-A0A1H7K8A8-F1
#
_entry.id   AF-A0A1H7K8A8-F1
#
_cell.length_a   1.000
_cell.length_b   1.000
_cell.length_c   1.000
_cell.angle_alpha   90.00
_cell.angle_beta   90.00
_cell.angle_gamma   90.00
#
_symmetry.space_group_name_H-M   'P 1'
#
loop_
_entity.id
_entity.type
_entity.pdbx_description
1 polymer ?
#
loop_
_entity_poly.entity_id
_entity_poly.type
_entity_poly.pdbx_seq_one_letter_code
_entity_poly.pdbx_strand_id
1 'polypeptide(L)'
;MIDNKSLDEMVRKLTGMMPESVQHVQADIEKNLKAGLSGAFHRMDLVTREEFEVQAAVLERTRERLSAMELRVKALEKEFLVPRAQGDENPAGDL
;
A
#
# COMPACT_ATOMS: atom_id res chain seq x y z
N MET A 1 -14.86 -2.54 5.08
CA MET A 1 -15.95 -3.08 4.24
C MET A 1 -16.49 -1.91 3.43
N ILE A 2 -16.89 -2.07 2.16
CA ILE A 2 -17.61 -0.98 1.49
C ILE A 2 -18.95 -0.82 2.20
N ASP A 3 -19.18 0.35 2.78
CA ASP A 3 -20.39 0.60 3.56
C ASP A 3 -21.56 0.88 2.62
N ASN A 4 -22.70 0.25 2.89
CA ASN A 4 -23.95 0.45 2.15
C ASN A 4 -24.33 1.95 2.08
N LYS A 5 -23.92 2.74 3.10
CA LYS A 5 -24.10 4.20 3.15
C LYS A 5 -23.34 4.95 2.06
N SER A 6 -22.09 4.59 1.78
CA SER A 6 -21.30 5.22 0.70
C SER A 6 -21.88 4.93 -0.69
N LEU A 7 -22.45 3.74 -0.85
CA LEU A 7 -23.12 3.33 -2.08
C LEU A 7 -24.43 4.10 -2.25
N ASP A 8 -25.20 4.25 -1.18
CA ASP A 8 -26.43 5.05 -1.16
C ASP A 8 -26.17 6.55 -1.46
N GLU A 9 -25.08 7.12 -0.96
CA GLU A 9 -24.67 8.49 -1.30
C GLU A 9 -24.29 8.66 -2.77
N MET A 10 -23.53 7.71 -3.34
CA MET A 10 -23.22 7.73 -4.77
C MET A 10 -24.47 7.61 -5.63
N VAL A 11 -25.37 6.69 -5.28
CA VAL A 11 -26.64 6.50 -5.99
C VAL A 11 -27.46 7.78 -5.92
N ARG A 12 -27.64 8.39 -4.74
CA ARG A 12 -28.33 9.68 -4.60
C ARG A 12 -27.72 10.80 -5.42
N LYS A 13 -26.38 10.88 -5.47
CA LYS A 13 -25.68 11.89 -6.26
C LYS A 13 -25.89 11.70 -7.76
N LEU A 14 -25.84 10.45 -8.24
CA LEU A 14 -26.10 10.11 -9.64
C LEU A 14 -27.57 10.38 -10.02
N THR A 15 -28.50 10.01 -9.15
CA THR A 15 -29.93 10.24 -9.35
C THR A 15 -30.29 11.73 -9.30
N GLY A 16 -29.60 12.52 -8.46
CA GLY A 16 -29.76 13.98 -8.39
C GLY A 16 -29.18 14.74 -9.59
N MET A 17 -28.37 14.10 -10.43
CA MET A 17 -27.85 14.67 -11.69
C MET A 17 -28.74 14.34 -12.91
N MET A 18 -29.84 13.61 -12.72
CA MET A 18 -30.72 13.21 -13.83
C MET A 18 -31.71 14.33 -14.22
N PRO A 19 -32.07 14.44 -15.52
CA PRO A 19 -33.08 15.39 -15.99
C PRO A 19 -34.46 15.17 -15.34
N GLU A 20 -35.26 16.24 -15.21
CA GLU A 20 -36.60 16.17 -14.61
C GLU A 20 -37.54 15.18 -15.31
N SER A 21 -37.35 14.97 -16.61
CA SER A 21 -38.13 14.03 -17.43
C SER A 21 -38.03 12.57 -16.98
N VAL A 22 -37.03 12.22 -16.16
CA VAL A 22 -36.79 10.85 -15.69
C VAL A 22 -37.19 10.66 -14.21
N GLN A 23 -37.67 11.71 -13.53
CA GLN A 23 -38.04 11.66 -12.11
C GLN A 23 -39.21 10.70 -11.82
N HIS A 24 -40.13 10.51 -12.76
CA HIS A 24 -41.25 9.58 -12.59
C HIS A 24 -40.83 8.10 -12.56
N VAL A 25 -39.62 7.79 -13.02
CA VAL A 25 -39.01 6.45 -13.03
C VAL A 25 -37.82 6.35 -12.08
N GLN A 26 -37.63 7.36 -11.23
CA GLN A 26 -36.47 7.52 -10.36
C GLN A 26 -36.25 6.31 -9.45
N ALA A 27 -37.30 5.79 -8.82
CA ALA A 27 -37.20 4.68 -7.87
C ALA A 27 -36.71 3.37 -8.52
N ASP A 28 -37.17 3.08 -9.75
CA ASP A 28 -36.73 1.88 -10.49
C ASP A 28 -35.30 2.04 -11.00
N ILE A 29 -34.93 3.24 -11.44
CA ILE A 29 -33.56 3.56 -11.84
C ILE A 29 -32.62 3.45 -10.63
N GLU A 30 -32.99 4.01 -9.49
CA GLU A 30 -32.24 3.94 -8.24
C GLU A 30 -31.96 2.50 -7.82
N LYS A 31 -33.01 1.65 -7.84
CA LYS A 31 -32.91 0.22 -7.52
C LYS A 31 -31.97 -0.51 -8.48
N ASN A 32 -32.08 -0.27 -9.78
CA ASN A 32 -31.24 -0.90 -10.79
C ASN A 32 -29.78 -0.41 -10.72
N LEU A 33 -29.55 0.87 -10.45
CA LEU A 33 -28.21 1.44 -10.22
C LEU A 33 -27.58 0.83 -8.97
N LYS A 34 -28.31 0.77 -7.85
CA LYS A 34 -27.82 0.16 -6.62
C LYS A 34 -27.42 -1.30 -6.82
N ALA A 35 -28.25 -2.08 -7.51
CA ALA A 35 -27.95 -3.47 -7.85
C ALA A 35 -26.75 -3.59 -8.79
N GLY A 36 -26.67 -2.75 -9.82
CA GLY A 36 -25.57 -2.72 -10.78
C GLY A 36 -24.23 -2.35 -10.15
N LEU A 37 -24.21 -1.31 -9.31
CA LEU A 37 -23.02 -0.88 -8.57
C LEU A 37 -22.60 -1.93 -7.53
N SER A 38 -23.55 -2.49 -6.79
CA SER A 38 -23.23 -3.57 -5.82
C SER A 38 -22.62 -4.78 -6.52
N GLY A 39 -23.19 -5.19 -7.67
CA GLY A 39 -22.65 -6.27 -8.48
C GLY A 39 -21.29 -5.94 -9.12
N ALA A 40 -21.07 -4.69 -9.53
CA ALA A 40 -19.79 -4.24 -10.08
C ALA A 40 -18.69 -4.23 -9.01
N PHE A 41 -18.97 -3.68 -7.81
CA PHE A 41 -18.02 -3.69 -6.70
C PHE A 41 -17.71 -5.11 -6.22
N HIS A 42 -18.68 -6.03 -6.22
CA HIS A 42 -18.42 -7.43 -5.91
C HIS A 42 -17.51 -8.13 -6.95
N ARG A 43 -17.48 -7.64 -8.19
CA ARG A 43 -16.59 -8.14 -9.25
C ARG A 43 -15.23 -7.44 -9.27
N MET A 44 -15.04 -6.35 -8.52
CA MET A 44 -13.73 -5.75 -8.33
C MET A 44 -13.02 -6.52 -7.21
N ASP A 45 -11.72 -6.81 -7.38
CA ASP A 45 -10.89 -7.43 -6.35
C ASP A 45 -10.63 -6.44 -5.19
N LEU A 46 -11.69 -6.06 -4.50
CA LEU A 46 -11.65 -5.08 -3.43
C LEU A 46 -11.05 -5.74 -2.18
N VAL A 47 -9.86 -5.30 -1.81
CA VAL A 47 -9.29 -5.60 -0.49
C VAL A 47 -10.04 -4.79 0.56
N THR A 48 -10.38 -5.45 1.67
CA THR A 48 -10.99 -4.76 2.80
C THR A 48 -9.98 -3.80 3.44
N ARG A 49 -10.50 -2.76 4.12
CA ARG A 49 -9.66 -1.83 4.88
C ARG A 49 -8.79 -2.54 5.92
N GLU A 50 -9.33 -3.57 6.57
CA GLU A 50 -8.59 -4.36 7.56
C GLU A 50 -7.43 -5.12 6.91
N GLU A 51 -7.65 -5.78 5.78
CA GLU A 51 -6.58 -6.45 5.02
C GLU A 51 -5.51 -5.47 4.54
N PHE A 52 -5.91 -4.28 4.10
CA PHE A 52 -4.98 -3.21 3.75
C PHE A 52 -4.13 -2.78 4.94
N GLU A 53 -4.76 -2.55 6.10
CA GLU A 53 -4.07 -2.16 7.33
C GLU A 53 -3.09 -3.23 7.81
N VAL A 54 -3.47 -4.51 7.72
CA VAL A 54 -2.58 -5.64 8.00
C VAL A 54 -1.37 -5.64 7.07
N GLN A 55 -1.58 -5.48 5.77
CA GLN A 55 -0.47 -5.44 4.81
C GLN A 55 0.45 -4.23 5.04
N ALA A 56 -0.11 -3.07 5.37
CA ALA A 56 0.66 -1.89 5.72
C ALA A 56 1.54 -2.14 6.97
N ALA A 57 1.00 -2.77 8.01
CA ALA A 57 1.76 -3.13 9.20
C ALA A 57 2.87 -4.15 8.93
N VAL A 58 2.62 -5.12 8.04
CA VAL A 58 3.65 -6.07 7.59
C VAL A 58 4.76 -5.32 6.84
N LEU A 59 4.43 -4.39 5.96
CA LEU A 59 5.39 -3.57 5.22
C LEU A 59 6.24 -2.69 6.14
N GLU A 60 5.62 -2.09 7.16
CA GLU A 60 6.34 -1.30 8.17
C GLU A 60 7.41 -2.16 8.86
N ARG A 61 7.00 -3.35 9.33
CA ARG A 61 7.90 -4.29 10.01
C ARG A 61 9.01 -4.81 9.09
N THR A 62 8.74 -5.04 7.81
CA THR A 62 9.80 -5.48 6.88
C THR A 62 10.81 -4.39 6.62
N ARG A 63 10.38 -3.11 6.55
CA ARG A 63 11.30 -1.96 6.45
C ARG A 63 12.20 -1.83 7.67
N GLU A 64 11.66 -1.99 8.87
CA GLU A 64 12.46 -1.98 10.10
C GLU A 64 13.51 -3.09 10.10
N ARG A 65 13.11 -4.32 9.75
CA ARG A 65 14.02 -5.46 9.66
C ARG A 65 15.09 -5.26 8.59
N LEU A 66 14.72 -4.71 7.44
CA LEU A 66 15.65 -4.38 6.36
C LEU A 66 16.70 -3.37 6.83
N SER A 67 16.27 -2.28 7.47
CA SER A 67 17.18 -1.27 8.00
C SER A 67 18.16 -1.85 9.05
N ALA A 68 17.67 -2.71 9.93
CA ALA A 68 18.51 -3.40 10.91
C ALA A 68 19.55 -4.32 10.24
N MET A 69 19.17 -5.04 9.18
CA MET A 69 20.10 -5.87 8.41
C MET A 69 21.14 -5.02 7.66
N GLU A 70 20.73 -3.93 7.02
CA GLU A 70 21.65 -2.99 6.37
C GLU A 70 22.68 -2.42 7.35
N LEU A 71 22.26 -2.10 8.59
CA LEU A 71 23.17 -1.64 9.63
C LEU A 71 24.19 -2.72 10.02
N ARG A 72 23.74 -3.97 10.17
CA ARG A 72 24.61 -5.12 10.48
C ARG A 72 25.61 -5.36 9.36
N VAL A 73 25.17 -5.32 8.10
CA VAL A 73 26.05 -5.48 6.93
C VAL A 73 27.09 -4.37 6.92
N LYS A 74 26.70 -3.11 7.09
CA LYS A 74 27.66 -1.98 7.17
C LYS A 74 28.67 -2.12 8.31
N ALA A 75 28.25 -2.66 9.45
CA ALA A 75 29.16 -2.92 10.57
C ALA A 75 30.19 -3.99 10.20
N LEU A 76 29.75 -5.08 9.59
CA LEU A 76 30.63 -6.16 9.11
C LEU A 76 31.55 -5.67 7.99
N GLU A 77 31.05 -4.91 7.01
CA GLU A 77 31.87 -4.31 5.96
C GLU A 77 32.94 -3.39 6.57
N LYS A 78 32.64 -2.61 7.61
CA LYS A 78 33.67 -1.82 8.31
C LYS A 78 34.69 -2.68 9.05
N GLU A 79 34.27 -3.79 9.64
CA GLU A 79 35.17 -4.68 10.37
C GLU A 79 36.12 -5.44 9.45
N PHE A 80 35.66 -5.81 8.24
CA PHE A 80 36.39 -6.70 7.34
C PHE A 80 36.94 -6.04 6.05
N LEU A 81 36.44 -4.86 5.64
CA LEU A 81 36.93 -4.13 4.46
C LEU A 81 37.77 -2.88 4.78
N VAL A 82 38.08 -2.58 6.04
CA VAL A 82 39.19 -1.63 6.32
C VAL A 82 40.46 -2.23 5.72
N PRO A 83 41.10 -1.56 4.74
CA PRO A 83 42.34 -2.07 4.17
C PRO A 83 43.33 -2.28 5.31
N ARG A 84 44.01 -3.43 5.32
CA ARG A 84 45.27 -3.59 6.08
C ARG A 84 46.31 -2.62 5.50
N ALA A 85 46.10 -1.32 5.71
CA ALA A 85 47.03 -0.27 5.38
C ALA A 85 47.77 0.09 6.66
N GLN A 86 48.60 -0.85 7.15
CA GLN A 86 49.79 -0.61 7.96
C GLN A 86 50.29 -1.94 8.53
N GLY A 87 51.52 -2.30 8.16
CA GLY A 87 52.24 -3.41 8.80
C GLY A 87 53.14 -4.24 7.91
N ASP A 88 53.71 -3.71 6.82
CA ASP A 88 54.90 -4.29 6.17
C ASP A 88 55.75 -3.18 5.51
N GLU A 89 55.97 -2.08 6.24
CA GLU A 89 57.19 -1.29 6.05
C GLU A 89 58.19 -1.77 7.10
N ASN A 90 59.03 -2.74 6.75
CA ASN A 90 60.27 -2.96 7.48
C ASN A 90 61.41 -2.21 6.75
N PRO A 91 61.98 -1.16 7.37
CA PRO A 91 63.15 -0.47 6.84
C PRO A 91 64.42 -1.19 7.32
N ALA A 92 65.03 -2.00 6.47
CA ALA A 92 66.46 -2.37 6.57
C ALA A 92 66.84 -3.24 5.35
N GLY A 93 67.62 -2.80 4.36
CA GLY A 93 68.32 -1.52 4.28
C GLY A 93 69.44 -1.38 5.31
N ASP A 94 70.16 -2.45 5.65
CA ASP A 94 71.59 -2.35 5.98
C ASP A 94 72.21 -3.74 6.23
N LEU A 95 73.30 -3.97 5.49
CA LEU A 95 74.34 -5.02 5.57
C LEU A 95 74.04 -6.41 4.97
#